data_AF-A0A485A153-F1
#
_entry.id   AF-A0A485A153-F1
#
_cell.length_a   1.000
_cell.length_b   1.000
_cell.length_c   1.000
_cell.angle_alpha   90.00
_cell.angle_beta   90.00
_cell.angle_gamma   90.00
#
_symmetry.space_group_name_H-M   'P 1'
#
loop_
_entity.id
_entity.type
_entity.pdbx_description
1 polymer ?
#
loop_
_entity_poly.entity_id
_entity_poly.type
_entity_poly.pdbx_seq_one_letter_code
_entity_poly.pdbx_strand_id
1 'polypeptide(L)'
;MKATVVCSDSGKRRRVIGVLGSVCLILSLASCASNEPPLPELIIPMPPESALVECEEPQFFGETWGEATEYIVALKRELRICSGRLDAVIKWRQVAKRKQ
;
A
#
# COMPACT_ATOMS: atom_id res chain seq x y z
N MET A 1 35.07 -10.37 8.53
CA MET A 1 35.69 -11.56 7.92
C MET A 1 35.49 -11.48 6.42
N LYS A 2 36.55 -11.33 5.64
CA LYS A 2 36.49 -11.25 4.17
C LYS A 2 36.99 -12.58 3.62
N ALA A 3 36.12 -13.34 2.99
CA ALA A 3 36.51 -14.55 2.29
C ALA A 3 36.86 -14.18 0.84
N THR A 4 38.15 -14.04 0.56
CA THR A 4 38.67 -14.07 -0.81
C THR A 4 38.66 -15.51 -1.29
N VAL A 5 37.95 -15.77 -2.40
CA VAL A 5 37.99 -17.06 -3.09
C VAL A 5 39.03 -16.97 -4.20
N VAL A 6 40.14 -17.69 -4.04
CA VAL A 6 41.08 -17.98 -5.12
C VAL A 6 40.63 -19.27 -5.80
N CYS A 7 40.41 -19.24 -7.11
CA CYS A 7 40.22 -20.44 -7.91
C CYS A 7 41.35 -20.55 -8.94
N SER A 8 42.23 -21.53 -8.71
CA SER A 8 43.31 -21.93 -9.62
C SER A 8 42.78 -22.69 -10.85
N ASP A 9 43.64 -22.67 -11.86
CA ASP A 9 43.44 -22.81 -13.30
C ASP A 9 43.15 -24.25 -13.80
N SER A 10 42.79 -24.30 -15.10
CA SER A 10 43.16 -25.34 -16.09
C SER A 10 42.05 -26.25 -16.66
N GLY A 11 41.42 -25.74 -17.72
CA GLY A 11 41.51 -26.37 -19.05
C GLY A 11 40.65 -27.59 -19.42
N LYS A 12 40.17 -28.41 -18.47
CA LYS A 12 39.30 -29.58 -18.77
C LYS A 12 37.86 -29.41 -18.28
N ARG A 13 37.51 -28.16 -17.95
CA ARG A 13 36.38 -27.73 -17.10
C ARG A 13 35.09 -27.36 -17.86
N ARG A 14 35.01 -27.34 -19.19
CA ARG A 14 33.87 -26.66 -19.87
C ARG A 14 32.57 -27.46 -19.97
N ARG A 15 32.58 -28.80 -20.09
CA ARG A 15 31.36 -29.56 -20.44
C ARG A 15 30.63 -30.12 -19.22
N VAL A 16 31.35 -30.51 -18.16
CA VAL A 16 30.77 -31.07 -16.92
C VAL A 16 30.22 -29.96 -16.00
N ILE A 17 30.79 -28.74 -16.06
CA ILE A 17 30.29 -27.55 -15.33
C ILE A 17 28.92 -27.10 -15.85
N GLY A 18 28.61 -27.28 -17.14
CA GLY A 18 27.31 -26.90 -17.68
C GLY A 18 26.15 -27.71 -17.09
N VAL A 19 26.35 -29.03 -16.92
CA VAL A 19 25.31 -29.93 -16.41
C VAL A 19 25.16 -29.79 -14.89
N LEU A 20 26.26 -29.77 -14.13
CA LEU A 20 26.22 -29.56 -12.68
C LEU A 20 25.79 -28.15 -12.30
N GLY A 21 26.19 -27.14 -13.07
CA GLY A 21 25.74 -25.76 -12.90
C GLY A 21 24.23 -25.62 -13.14
N SER A 22 23.71 -26.23 -14.21
CA SER A 22 22.27 -26.20 -14.52
C SER A 22 21.43 -26.91 -13.45
N VAL A 23 21.88 -28.06 -12.94
CA VAL A 23 21.16 -28.80 -11.89
C VAL A 23 21.16 -28.01 -10.57
N CYS A 24 22.27 -27.39 -10.21
CA CYS A 24 22.37 -26.55 -9.00
C CYS A 24 21.48 -25.31 -9.07
N LEU A 25 21.34 -24.72 -10.27
CA LEU A 25 20.45 -23.58 -10.52
C LEU A 25 18.97 -23.97 -10.40
N ILE A 26 18.60 -25.18 -10.83
CA ILE A 26 17.21 -25.70 -10.69
C ILE A 26 16.89 -26.04 -9.23
N LEU A 27 17.82 -26.64 -8.48
CA LEU A 27 17.64 -26.94 -7.05
C LEU A 27 17.50 -25.67 -6.18
N SER A 28 18.21 -24.59 -6.53
CA SER A 28 18.07 -23.30 -5.83
C SER A 28 16.75 -22.59 -6.16
N LEU A 29 16.25 -22.70 -7.40
CA LEU A 29 14.93 -22.15 -7.78
C LEU A 29 13.76 -22.88 -7.10
N ALA A 30 13.80 -24.21 -6.98
CA ALA A 30 12.75 -24.98 -6.32
C ALA A 30 12.65 -24.72 -4.80
N SER A 31 13.75 -24.26 -4.19
CA SER A 31 13.76 -23.85 -2.78
C SER A 31 13.06 -22.51 -2.51
N CYS A 32 12.93 -21.63 -3.50
CA CYS A 32 12.22 -20.36 -3.36
C CYS A 32 10.72 -20.45 -3.67
N ALA A 33 10.25 -21.52 -4.34
CA ALA A 33 8.86 -21.67 -4.76
C ALA A 33 8.01 -22.59 -3.86
N SER A 34 8.62 -23.25 -2.86
CA SER A 34 7.95 -24.29 -2.06
C SER A 34 7.26 -23.80 -0.79
N ASN A 35 7.35 -22.50 -0.48
CA ASN A 35 6.72 -21.92 0.70
C ASN A 35 6.00 -20.62 0.35
N GLU A 36 5.00 -20.70 -0.54
CA GLU A 36 3.95 -19.70 -0.54
C GLU A 36 2.91 -20.14 0.49
N PRO A 37 2.89 -19.54 1.71
CA PRO A 37 1.76 -19.72 2.60
C PRO A 37 0.49 -19.30 1.84
N PRO A 38 -0.65 -19.99 2.02
CA PRO A 38 -1.91 -19.54 1.44
C PRO A 38 -2.09 -18.07 1.81
N LEU A 39 -2.19 -17.21 0.80
CA LEU A 39 -2.31 -15.77 0.98
C LEU A 39 -3.45 -15.58 1.99
N PRO A 40 -3.16 -15.06 3.20
CA PRO A 40 -4.21 -14.88 4.19
C PRO A 40 -5.25 -14.01 3.51
N GLU A 41 -6.48 -14.51 3.45
CA GLU A 41 -7.62 -13.79 2.91
C GLU A 41 -7.62 -12.44 3.63
N LEU A 42 -7.17 -11.40 2.91
CA LEU A 42 -6.92 -10.09 3.48
C LEU A 42 -8.29 -9.51 3.76
N ILE A 43 -8.82 -9.79 4.96
CA ILE A 43 -10.00 -9.12 5.49
C ILE A 43 -9.54 -7.69 5.78
N ILE A 44 -9.57 -6.84 4.75
CA ILE A 44 -9.31 -5.41 4.88
C ILE A 44 -10.55 -4.85 5.56
N PRO A 45 -10.46 -4.40 6.83
CA PRO A 45 -11.60 -3.76 7.45
C PRO A 45 -11.95 -2.54 6.59
N MET A 46 -13.23 -2.42 6.29
CA MET A 46 -13.81 -1.31 5.56
C MET A 46 -14.16 -0.21 6.57
N PRO A 47 -13.84 1.08 6.32
CA PRO A 47 -14.37 2.19 7.11
C PRO A 47 -15.90 2.25 7.05
N PRO A 48 -16.57 2.89 8.02
CA PRO A 48 -18.02 3.02 8.00
C PRO A 48 -18.50 3.77 6.74
N GLU A 49 -19.53 3.24 6.07
CA GLU A 49 -20.06 3.78 4.80
C GLU A 49 -20.43 5.26 4.89
N SER A 50 -21.01 5.69 6.02
CA SER A 50 -21.38 7.09 6.26
C SER A 50 -20.19 8.06 6.28
N ALA A 51 -18.97 7.57 6.50
CA ALA A 51 -17.75 8.36 6.49
C ALA A 51 -17.07 8.41 5.11
N LEU A 52 -17.54 7.59 4.16
CA LEU A 52 -17.03 7.52 2.79
C LEU A 52 -17.86 8.33 1.79
N VAL A 53 -18.93 8.96 2.25
CA VAL A 53 -19.74 9.85 1.42
C VAL A 53 -18.92 11.09 1.05
N GLU A 54 -18.88 11.40 -0.24
CA GLU A 54 -18.21 12.58 -0.77
C GLU A 54 -18.67 13.86 -0.05
N CYS A 55 -17.73 14.78 0.15
CA CYS A 55 -18.01 16.06 0.77
C CYS A 55 -18.53 17.02 -0.29
N GLU A 56 -19.70 17.60 -0.03
CA GLU A 56 -20.32 18.56 -0.94
C GLU A 56 -19.61 19.90 -0.85
N GLU A 57 -19.10 20.39 -1.97
CA GLU A 57 -18.53 21.73 -2.07
C GLU A 57 -19.54 22.64 -2.79
N PRO A 58 -20.10 23.66 -2.10
CA PRO A 58 -21.03 24.57 -2.73
C PRO A 58 -20.32 25.36 -3.84
N GLN A 59 -21.05 25.73 -4.89
CA GLN A 59 -20.52 26.56 -5.96
C GLN A 59 -20.75 28.04 -5.63
N PHE A 60 -19.76 28.90 -5.93
CA PHE A 60 -19.87 30.34 -5.77
C PHE A 60 -20.08 31.03 -7.13
N PHE A 61 -21.20 31.74 -7.26
CA PHE A 61 -21.54 32.52 -8.46
C PHE A 61 -21.83 34.00 -8.17
N GLY A 62 -21.53 34.46 -6.95
CA GLY A 62 -21.81 35.83 -6.54
C GLY A 62 -20.82 36.84 -7.11
N GLU A 63 -21.28 38.06 -7.34
CA GLU A 63 -20.46 39.18 -7.80
C GLU A 63 -20.27 40.24 -6.70
N THR A 64 -21.02 40.11 -5.60
CA THR A 64 -21.00 41.06 -4.49
C THR A 64 -20.36 40.49 -3.22
N TRP A 65 -19.86 41.39 -2.36
CA TRP A 65 -19.34 41.01 -1.04
C TRP A 65 -20.40 40.36 -0.14
N GLY A 66 -21.67 40.77 -0.28
CA GLY A 66 -22.78 40.17 0.47
C GLY A 66 -22.94 38.69 0.13
N GLU A 67 -23.02 38.35 -1.15
CA GLU A 67 -23.12 36.96 -1.62
C GLU A 67 -21.88 36.14 -1.23
N ALA A 68 -20.68 36.75 -1.24
CA ALA A 68 -19.47 36.08 -0.76
C ALA A 68 -19.58 35.71 0.73
N THR A 69 -20.14 36.58 1.57
CA THR A 69 -20.34 36.26 3.00
C THR A 69 -21.35 35.14 3.21
N GLU A 70 -22.44 35.11 2.43
CA GLU A 70 -23.42 34.03 2.46
C GLU A 70 -22.79 32.69 2.02
N TYR A 71 -22.01 32.72 0.95
CA TYR A 71 -21.26 31.56 0.46
C TYR A 71 -20.29 31.02 1.52
N ILE A 72 -19.53 31.88 2.20
CA ILE A 72 -18.60 31.47 3.27
C ILE A 72 -19.35 30.75 4.39
N VAL A 73 -20.55 31.21 4.76
CA VAL A 73 -21.37 30.55 5.78
C VAL A 73 -21.80 29.16 5.33
N ALA A 74 -22.26 29.03 4.08
CA ALA A 74 -22.64 27.74 3.50
C ALA A 74 -21.43 26.78 3.43
N LEU A 75 -20.30 27.24 2.88
CA LEU A 75 -19.07 26.46 2.79
C LEU A 75 -18.57 26.00 4.16
N LYS A 76 -18.61 26.88 5.17
CA LYS A 76 -18.22 26.53 6.54
C LYS A 76 -19.10 25.43 7.14
N ARG A 77 -20.40 25.42 6.82
CA ARG A 77 -21.31 24.37 7.26
C ARG A 77 -20.91 23.02 6.66
N GLU A 78 -20.72 22.96 5.35
CA GLU A 78 -20.35 21.71 4.67
C GLU A 78 -18.97 21.20 5.11
N LEU A 79 -17.98 22.08 5.26
CA LEU A 79 -16.67 21.73 5.80
C LEU A 79 -16.75 21.14 7.20
N ARG A 80 -17.66 21.65 8.05
CA ARG A 80 -17.86 21.10 9.40
C ARG A 80 -18.43 19.68 9.36
N ILE A 81 -19.34 19.41 8.44
CA ILE A 81 -19.89 18.06 8.22
C ILE A 81 -18.79 17.13 7.71
N CYS A 82 -18.03 17.57 6.70
CA CYS A 82 -16.93 16.82 6.12
C CYS A 82 -15.85 16.47 7.17
N SER A 83 -15.49 17.43 8.02
CA SER A 83 -14.55 17.22 9.13
C SER A 83 -15.01 16.10 10.06
N GLY A 84 -16.30 16.07 10.42
CA GLY A 84 -16.84 15.02 11.29
C GLY A 84 -16.78 13.62 10.66
N ARG A 85 -17.01 13.51 9.34
CA ARG A 85 -16.83 12.25 8.60
C ARG A 85 -15.36 11.83 8.58
N LEU A 86 -14.44 12.76 8.35
CA LEU A 86 -13.00 12.50 8.35
C LEU A 86 -12.51 12.02 9.72
N ASP A 87 -12.99 12.63 10.81
CA ASP A 87 -12.68 12.21 12.18
C ASP A 87 -13.13 10.76 12.44
N ALA A 88 -14.29 10.36 11.90
CA ALA A 88 -14.77 8.99 11.99
C ALA A 88 -13.83 7.99 11.28
N VAL A 89 -13.31 8.34 10.09
CA VAL A 89 -12.30 7.53 9.37
C VAL A 89 -11.01 7.43 10.17
N ILE A 90 -10.52 8.55 10.72
CA ILE A 90 -9.28 8.58 11.51
C ILE A 90 -9.44 7.68 12.75
N LYS A 91 -10.55 7.81 13.48
CA LYS A 91 -10.85 6.99 14.66
C LYS A 91 -10.99 5.52 14.29
N TRP A 92 -11.66 5.20 13.19
CA TRP A 92 -11.76 3.85 12.67
C TRP A 92 -10.37 3.26 12.39
N ARG A 93 -9.49 4.00 11.72
CA ARG A 93 -8.12 3.56 11.42
C ARG A 93 -7.34 3.26 12.72
N GLN A 94 -7.51 4.07 13.76
CA GLN A 94 -6.88 3.82 15.07
C GLN A 94 -7.41 2.55 15.74
N VAL A 95 -8.71 2.26 15.63
CA VAL A 95 -9.31 1.02 16.16
C VAL A 95 -8.85 -0.19 15.35
N ALA A 96 -8.85 -0.11 14.03
CA ALA A 96 -8.40 -1.19 13.15
C ALA A 96 -6.94 -1.60 13.44
N LYS A 97 -6.04 -0.63 13.62
CA LYS A 97 -4.65 -0.88 14.01
C LYS A 97 -4.47 -1.59 15.36
N ARG A 98 -5.42 -1.47 16.29
CA ARG A 98 -5.36 -2.14 17.60
C ARG A 98 -5.87 -3.58 17.57
N LYS A 99 -6.59 -3.96 16.52
CA LYS A 99 -7.14 -5.32 16.34
C LYS A 99 -6.22 -6.23 15.51
N GLN A 100 -5.11 -5.69 15.02
CA GLN A 100 -4.07 -6.37 14.26
C GLN A 100 -2.85 -6.55 15.16
#